data_AF-A0A0D7WZS9-F1
#
_entry.id   AF-A0A0D7WZS9-F1
#
_cell.length_a   1.000
_cell.length_b   1.000
_cell.length_c   1.000
_cell.angle_alpha   90.00
_cell.angle_beta   90.00
_cell.angle_gamma   90.00
#
_symmetry.space_group_name_H-M   'P 1'
#
loop_
_entity.id
_entity.type
_entity.pdbx_description
1 polymer ?
#
loop_
_entity_poly.entity_id
_entity_poly.type
_entity_poly.pdbx_seq_one_letter_code
_entity_poly.pdbx_strand_id
1 'polypeptide(L)'
;MRCEKKLKRIRQYMAGLLAVWLFCIHTVPVFADRAFNDIEHSYAADAIEAMAAQGYVTGYQDGSFRPIHFILRQEWASIFAKTLKRTSNDKDVISFRDVSPWAFPYVQTLQKENITKGISDQLFGAKHNLTRQDMAVWYARYFGVSEDTRSSGISSFVDQSDISDYAQTSVWLMERLELIEGDTNHYFHPKKFVTRQDATLVAYRVWLGGDDLRERAKRLLESLRNGAVTTNQSPSQPEPEKTVVDLAPEVNNQPVNPEIDEPKRHSSRPDRPVTPIEPIPPVTPPVTPPVTPPVTPPVTPPVTPPVTP
;
A
#
# COMPACT_ATOMS: atom_id res chain seq x y z
N MET A 1 19.66 -22.64 -75.71
CA MET A 1 18.81 -21.50 -75.27
C MET A 1 17.67 -21.83 -74.29
N ARG A 2 16.94 -22.96 -74.39
CA ARG A 2 15.79 -23.25 -73.48
C ARG A 2 16.20 -23.63 -72.05
N CYS A 3 17.40 -24.20 -71.87
CA CYS A 3 17.92 -24.64 -70.56
C CYS A 3 18.42 -23.46 -69.69
N GLU A 4 19.14 -22.49 -70.28
CA GLU A 4 19.66 -21.32 -69.56
C GLU A 4 18.56 -20.40 -69.00
N LYS A 5 17.44 -20.26 -69.73
CA LYS A 5 16.28 -19.51 -69.25
C LYS A 5 15.61 -20.18 -68.05
N LYS A 6 15.61 -21.53 -67.98
CA LYS A 6 15.11 -22.27 -66.82
C LYS A 6 16.05 -22.13 -65.61
N LEU A 7 17.37 -22.17 -65.83
CA LEU A 7 18.36 -22.02 -64.77
C LEU A 7 18.34 -20.61 -64.15
N LYS A 8 18.15 -19.55 -64.96
CA LYS A 8 17.99 -18.18 -64.44
C LYS A 8 16.73 -18.02 -63.59
N ARG A 9 15.60 -18.62 -64.01
CA ARG A 9 14.35 -18.60 -63.22
C ARG A 9 14.50 -19.34 -61.90
N ILE A 10 15.14 -20.52 -61.90
CA ILE A 10 15.40 -21.30 -60.68
C ILE A 10 16.30 -20.51 -59.71
N ARG A 11 17.34 -19.83 -60.19
CA ARG A 11 18.19 -18.96 -59.34
C ARG A 11 17.41 -17.78 -58.76
N GLN A 12 16.48 -17.20 -59.51
CA GLN A 12 15.60 -16.12 -59.01
C GLN A 12 14.63 -16.63 -57.94
N TYR A 13 14.05 -17.83 -58.11
CA TYR A 13 13.20 -18.44 -57.08
C TYR A 13 13.98 -18.86 -55.84
N MET A 14 15.19 -19.42 -56.00
CA MET A 14 16.07 -19.78 -54.87
C MET A 14 16.53 -18.55 -54.08
N ALA A 15 16.85 -17.43 -54.76
CA ALA A 15 17.20 -16.17 -54.12
C ALA A 15 16.01 -15.56 -53.37
N GLY A 16 14.79 -15.65 -53.93
CA GLY A 16 13.56 -15.22 -53.26
C GLY A 16 13.22 -16.06 -52.03
N LEU A 17 13.37 -17.38 -52.10
CA LEU A 17 13.11 -18.30 -50.99
C LEU A 17 14.11 -18.10 -49.83
N LEU A 18 15.38 -17.82 -50.13
CA LEU A 18 16.40 -17.51 -49.11
C LEU A 18 16.12 -16.18 -48.39
N ALA A 19 15.60 -15.17 -49.09
CA ALA A 19 15.23 -13.89 -48.49
C ALA A 19 14.02 -14.01 -47.56
N VAL A 20 13.02 -14.82 -47.93
CA VAL A 20 11.85 -15.10 -47.06
C VAL A 20 12.26 -15.94 -45.84
N TRP A 21 13.16 -16.91 -46.02
CA TRP A 21 13.68 -17.71 -44.91
C TRP A 21 14.49 -16.87 -43.90
N LEU A 22 15.35 -15.94 -44.37
CA LEU A 22 16.06 -15.00 -43.51
C LEU A 22 15.13 -14.02 -42.78
N PHE A 23 14.00 -13.64 -43.39
CA PHE A 23 12.98 -12.79 -42.79
C PHE A 23 12.15 -13.53 -41.71
N CYS A 24 12.02 -14.85 -41.79
CA CYS A 24 11.26 -15.66 -40.83
C CYS A 24 12.06 -16.13 -39.59
N ILE A 25 13.37 -15.86 -39.48
CA ILE A 25 14.22 -16.36 -38.37
C ILE A 25 14.40 -15.32 -37.24
N HIS A 26 13.90 -14.09 -37.36
CA HIS A 26 14.28 -13.00 -36.45
C HIS A 26 13.33 -12.71 -35.27
N THR A 27 12.44 -13.63 -34.89
CA THR A 27 11.70 -13.51 -33.63
C THR A 27 12.01 -14.69 -32.73
N VAL A 28 13.24 -14.73 -32.21
CA VAL A 28 13.49 -15.47 -30.98
C VAL A 28 12.79 -14.67 -29.89
N PRO A 29 11.77 -15.21 -29.20
CA PRO A 29 11.23 -14.54 -28.02
C PRO A 29 12.38 -14.42 -27.02
N VAL A 30 12.82 -13.18 -26.77
CA VAL A 30 13.72 -12.90 -25.65
C VAL A 30 12.87 -13.03 -24.40
N PHE A 31 12.85 -14.23 -23.80
CA PHE A 31 12.40 -14.38 -22.43
C PHE A 31 13.45 -13.70 -21.57
N ALA A 32 13.18 -12.47 -21.15
CA ALA A 32 13.98 -11.83 -20.12
C ALA A 32 13.90 -12.72 -18.87
N ASP A 33 15.06 -13.16 -18.39
CA ASP A 33 15.12 -13.91 -17.14
C ASP A 33 14.61 -12.99 -16.03
N ARG A 34 13.67 -13.49 -15.20
CA ARG A 34 13.06 -12.67 -14.16
C ARG A 34 14.12 -12.31 -13.12
N ALA A 35 14.00 -11.10 -12.57
CA ALA A 35 14.93 -10.65 -11.53
C ALA A 35 14.88 -11.52 -10.25
N PHE A 36 13.76 -12.20 -10.00
CA PHE A 36 13.52 -13.02 -8.82
C PHE A 36 12.81 -14.33 -9.17
N ASN A 37 13.12 -15.40 -8.44
CA ASN A 37 12.63 -16.75 -8.71
C ASN A 37 11.26 -17.09 -8.08
N ASP A 38 10.68 -16.20 -7.27
CA ASP A 38 9.50 -16.47 -6.44
C ASP A 38 8.35 -15.46 -6.63
N ILE A 39 8.37 -14.70 -7.73
CA ILE A 39 7.37 -13.66 -8.02
C ILE A 39 6.35 -14.05 -9.09
N GLU A 40 6.41 -15.26 -9.66
CA GLU A 40 5.53 -15.69 -10.75
C GLU A 40 4.03 -15.55 -10.40
N HIS A 41 3.66 -15.85 -9.16
CA HIS A 41 2.27 -15.79 -8.68
C HIS A 41 1.95 -14.52 -7.87
N SER A 42 2.87 -13.55 -7.82
CA SER A 42 2.60 -12.27 -7.17
C SER A 42 1.79 -11.36 -8.09
N TYR A 43 0.69 -10.79 -7.59
CA TYR A 43 -0.05 -9.76 -8.32
C TYR A 43 0.77 -8.46 -8.51
N ALA A 44 1.87 -8.31 -7.77
CA ALA A 44 2.78 -7.18 -7.89
C ALA A 44 4.02 -7.52 -8.72
N ALA A 45 4.05 -8.65 -9.45
CA ALA A 45 5.23 -9.09 -10.20
C ALA A 45 5.81 -8.01 -11.11
N ASP A 46 4.97 -7.37 -11.94
CA ASP A 46 5.40 -6.33 -12.87
C ASP A 46 5.95 -5.10 -12.14
N ALA A 47 5.29 -4.71 -11.04
CA ALA A 47 5.76 -3.61 -10.20
C ALA A 47 7.12 -3.94 -9.56
N ILE A 48 7.29 -5.17 -9.07
CA ILE A 48 8.54 -5.65 -8.47
C ILE A 48 9.67 -5.64 -9.51
N GLU A 49 9.42 -6.14 -10.72
CA GLU A 49 10.42 -6.14 -11.80
C GLU A 49 10.80 -4.73 -12.23
N ALA A 50 9.82 -3.85 -12.44
CA ALA A 50 10.07 -2.47 -12.82
C ALA A 50 10.90 -1.73 -11.75
N MET A 51 10.55 -1.91 -10.47
CA MET A 51 11.28 -1.31 -9.36
C MET A 51 12.68 -1.91 -9.21
N ALA A 52 12.87 -3.20 -9.51
CA ALA A 52 14.18 -3.86 -9.50
C ALA A 52 15.07 -3.35 -10.64
N ALA A 53 14.52 -3.16 -11.83
CA ALA A 53 15.22 -2.59 -12.98
C ALA A 53 15.72 -1.16 -12.71
N GLN A 54 15.02 -0.39 -11.86
CA GLN A 54 15.47 0.92 -11.39
C GLN A 54 16.46 0.86 -10.20
N GLY A 55 16.71 -0.32 -9.63
CA GLY A 55 17.56 -0.52 -8.45
C GLY A 55 16.90 -0.11 -7.12
N TYR A 56 15.59 0.12 -7.11
CA TYR A 56 14.83 0.58 -5.93
C TYR A 56 14.53 -0.56 -4.96
N VAL A 57 14.30 -1.76 -5.48
CA VAL A 57 14.16 -2.98 -4.69
C VAL A 57 15.27 -3.97 -5.02
N THR A 58 15.63 -4.79 -4.03
CA THR A 58 16.59 -5.90 -4.19
C THR A 58 16.04 -7.14 -3.49
N GLY A 59 16.40 -8.30 -4.02
CA GLY A 59 16.08 -9.60 -3.44
C GLY A 59 17.10 -10.03 -2.39
N TYR A 60 16.96 -11.27 -1.95
CA TYR A 60 17.86 -11.95 -1.02
C TYR A 60 18.94 -12.71 -1.80
N GLN A 61 19.97 -13.17 -1.09
CA GLN A 61 21.13 -13.86 -1.68
C GLN A 61 20.75 -15.18 -2.39
N ASP A 62 19.61 -15.76 -2.04
CA ASP A 62 19.05 -16.98 -2.64
C ASP A 62 18.28 -16.71 -3.95
N GLY A 63 18.26 -15.45 -4.44
CA GLY A 63 17.54 -15.05 -5.65
C GLY A 63 16.04 -14.79 -5.44
N SER A 64 15.55 -14.89 -4.20
CA SER A 64 14.14 -14.63 -3.88
C SER A 64 13.86 -13.15 -3.62
N PHE A 65 12.64 -12.70 -3.87
CA PHE A 65 12.10 -11.42 -3.43
C PHE A 65 11.34 -11.52 -2.10
N ARG A 66 10.76 -12.69 -1.82
CA ARG A 66 9.88 -13.01 -0.69
C ARG A 66 8.64 -12.13 -0.62
N PRO A 67 7.75 -12.18 -1.63
CA PRO A 67 6.65 -11.24 -1.79
C PRO A 67 5.70 -11.20 -0.58
N ILE A 68 5.43 -12.36 0.03
CA ILE A 68 4.48 -12.49 1.17
C ILE A 68 5.12 -12.23 2.54
N HIS A 69 6.44 -12.05 2.63
CA HIS A 69 7.09 -11.72 3.89
C HIS A 69 6.72 -10.32 4.34
N PHE A 70 6.50 -10.13 5.64
CA PHE A 70 6.31 -8.80 6.20
C PHE A 70 7.58 -7.98 6.07
N ILE A 71 7.42 -6.73 5.63
CA ILE A 71 8.55 -5.83 5.42
C ILE A 71 9.02 -5.23 6.74
N LEU A 72 10.34 -5.23 6.94
CA LEU A 72 10.95 -4.59 8.10
C LEU A 72 11.05 -3.07 7.89
N ARG A 73 10.96 -2.28 8.97
CA ARG A 73 11.08 -0.81 8.89
C ARG A 73 12.36 -0.34 8.19
N GLN A 74 13.50 -1.00 8.41
CA GLN A 74 14.76 -0.63 7.73
C GLN A 74 14.79 -1.00 6.25
N GLU A 75 14.11 -2.09 5.86
CA GLU A 75 13.94 -2.46 4.44
C GLU A 75 13.01 -1.48 3.75
N TRP A 76 11.94 -1.07 4.43
CA TRP A 76 11.06 -0.04 3.91
C TRP A 76 11.77 1.30 3.75
N ALA A 77 12.60 1.69 4.72
CA ALA A 77 13.42 2.90 4.61
C ALA A 77 14.27 2.92 3.34
N SER A 78 14.91 1.81 2.99
CA SER A 78 15.74 1.76 1.78
C SER A 78 14.90 1.84 0.50
N ILE A 79 13.81 1.08 0.40
CA ILE A 79 12.92 1.11 -0.77
C ILE A 79 12.33 2.51 -0.95
N PHE A 80 11.79 3.09 0.12
CA PHE A 80 11.16 4.40 0.11
C PHE A 80 12.15 5.50 -0.30
N ALA A 81 13.31 5.55 0.36
CA ALA A 81 14.35 6.53 0.07
C ALA A 81 14.86 6.43 -1.39
N LYS A 82 15.11 5.22 -1.89
CA LYS A 82 15.53 4.98 -3.28
C LYS A 82 14.46 5.40 -4.29
N THR A 83 13.20 5.04 -4.03
CA THR A 83 12.05 5.38 -4.88
C THR A 83 11.92 6.89 -5.05
N LEU A 84 12.13 7.63 -3.95
CA LEU A 84 12.08 9.09 -3.95
C LEU A 84 13.37 9.76 -4.41
N LYS A 85 14.39 8.98 -4.80
CA LYS A 85 15.75 9.44 -5.12
C LYS A 85 16.35 10.31 -4.02
N ARG A 86 16.09 9.96 -2.76
CA ARG A 86 16.59 10.63 -1.56
C ARG A 86 17.65 9.76 -0.90
N THR A 87 18.92 10.10 -1.12
CA THR A 87 20.03 9.45 -0.42
C THR A 87 21.05 10.50 -0.02
N SER A 88 21.44 10.51 1.25
CA SER A 88 22.52 11.32 1.77
C SER A 88 23.54 10.44 2.47
N ASN A 89 24.82 10.81 2.35
CA ASN A 89 25.93 10.22 3.09
C ASN A 89 26.39 11.15 4.24
N ASP A 90 25.51 12.05 4.68
CA ASP A 90 25.78 12.95 5.80
C ASP A 90 26.09 12.16 7.06
N LYS A 91 27.22 12.46 7.69
CA LYS A 91 27.64 11.79 8.94
C LYS A 91 27.08 12.45 10.20
N ASP A 92 26.30 13.52 10.05
CA ASP A 92 25.92 14.44 11.13
C ASP A 92 24.60 14.07 11.83
N VAL A 93 23.94 12.97 11.47
CA VAL A 93 22.69 12.52 12.10
C VAL A 93 22.97 11.41 13.12
N ILE A 94 22.32 11.52 14.30
CA ILE A 94 22.35 10.50 15.35
C ILE A 94 21.97 9.14 14.75
N SER A 95 22.90 8.20 14.79
CA SER A 95 22.68 6.85 14.27
C SER A 95 21.97 6.00 15.32
N PHE A 96 20.80 5.46 14.96
CA PHE A 96 20.10 4.49 15.79
C PHE A 96 20.93 3.21 15.91
N ARG A 97 21.08 2.69 17.14
CA ARG A 97 21.99 1.56 17.41
C ARG A 97 21.52 0.22 16.82
N ASP A 98 20.23 0.11 16.50
CA ASP A 98 19.59 -1.11 16.01
C ASP A 98 19.47 -1.16 14.48
N VAL A 99 19.87 -0.10 13.77
CA VAL A 99 19.84 -0.06 12.29
C VAL A 99 21.09 -0.71 11.73
N SER A 100 20.91 -1.54 10.70
CA SER A 100 22.03 -2.20 10.02
C SER A 100 22.85 -1.19 9.20
N PRO A 101 24.19 -1.36 9.06
CA PRO A 101 25.03 -0.39 8.35
C PRO A 101 24.58 -0.02 6.94
N TRP A 102 24.07 -1.00 6.18
CA TRP A 102 23.57 -0.78 4.82
C TRP A 102 22.31 0.12 4.78
N ALA A 103 21.55 0.19 5.88
CA ALA A 103 20.30 0.93 5.95
C ALA A 103 20.47 2.36 6.51
N PHE A 104 21.61 2.66 7.14
CA PHE A 104 21.90 3.97 7.74
C PHE A 104 21.66 5.17 6.79
N PRO A 105 22.20 5.22 5.56
CA PRO A 105 22.04 6.41 4.73
C PRO A 105 20.56 6.70 4.40
N TYR A 106 19.75 5.66 4.25
CA TYR A 106 18.32 5.81 3.97
C TYR A 106 17.56 6.28 5.20
N VAL A 107 17.78 5.65 6.36
CA VAL A 107 17.10 6.02 7.62
C VAL A 107 17.44 7.46 8.01
N GLN A 108 18.71 7.85 7.93
CA GLN A 108 19.15 9.21 8.26
C GLN A 108 18.54 10.26 7.32
N THR A 109 18.49 9.98 6.01
CA THR A 109 17.89 10.89 5.03
C THR A 109 16.41 11.11 5.34
N LEU A 110 15.66 10.02 5.55
CA LEU A 110 14.22 10.11 5.85
C LEU A 110 13.94 10.76 7.22
N GLN A 111 14.84 10.61 8.19
CA GLN A 111 14.72 11.30 9.48
C GLN A 111 14.96 12.80 9.33
N LYS A 112 16.00 13.21 8.58
CA LYS A 112 16.31 14.62 8.29
C LYS A 112 15.15 15.33 7.58
N GLU A 113 14.43 14.61 6.73
CA GLU A 113 13.25 15.10 6.02
C GLU A 113 11.95 14.99 6.85
N ASN A 114 12.03 14.57 8.12
CA ASN A 114 10.88 14.36 9.01
C ASN A 114 9.84 13.35 8.49
N ILE A 115 10.24 12.43 7.61
CA ILE A 115 9.36 11.38 7.07
C ILE A 115 9.23 10.24 8.09
N THR A 116 10.32 9.90 8.77
CA THR A 116 10.36 8.83 9.77
C THR A 116 11.00 9.26 11.07
N LYS A 117 10.72 8.50 12.13
CA LYS A 117 11.24 8.68 13.48
C LYS A 117 11.61 7.34 14.10
N GLY A 118 12.47 7.39 15.11
CA GLY A 118 12.71 6.24 15.96
C GLY A 118 11.53 5.95 16.87
N ILE A 119 11.51 4.73 17.42
CA ILE A 119 10.61 4.35 18.53
C ILE A 119 11.12 4.89 19.87
N SER A 120 12.38 5.32 19.92
CA SER A 120 12.99 6.12 20.99
C SER A 120 14.13 6.95 20.42
N ASP A 121 14.78 7.77 21.24
CA ASP A 121 15.96 8.55 20.86
C ASP A 121 17.14 7.70 20.40
N GLN A 122 17.15 6.40 20.75
CA GLN A 122 18.26 5.49 20.49
C GLN A 122 17.91 4.33 19.55
N LEU A 123 16.62 4.05 19.38
CA LEU A 123 16.14 2.89 18.61
C LEU A 123 15.22 3.32 17.47
N PHE A 124 15.48 2.80 16.28
CA PHE A 124 14.62 2.98 15.13
C PHE A 124 13.43 2.00 15.11
N GLY A 125 13.60 0.84 15.74
CA GLY A 125 12.73 -0.32 15.53
C GLY A 125 13.05 -1.00 14.19
N ALA A 126 14.33 -1.05 13.81
CA ALA A 126 14.77 -1.42 12.46
C ALA A 126 14.26 -2.78 11.99
N LYS A 127 14.17 -3.75 12.91
CA LYS A 127 13.70 -5.12 12.68
C LYS A 127 12.22 -5.33 13.02
N HIS A 128 11.47 -4.27 13.30
CA HIS A 128 10.03 -4.38 13.49
C HIS A 128 9.34 -4.41 12.13
N ASN A 129 8.26 -5.19 12.03
CA ASN A 129 7.39 -5.17 10.86
C ASN A 129 6.65 -3.84 10.77
N LEU A 130 6.49 -3.32 9.56
CA LEU A 130 5.74 -2.09 9.31
C LEU A 130 4.24 -2.35 9.27
N THR A 131 3.45 -1.54 9.99
CA THR A 131 1.98 -1.60 9.90
C THR A 131 1.45 -0.80 8.71
N ARG A 132 0.24 -1.13 8.23
CA ARG A 132 -0.41 -0.41 7.13
C ARG A 132 -0.60 1.08 7.44
N GLN A 133 -1.01 1.43 8.65
CA GLN A 133 -1.17 2.83 9.04
C GLN A 133 0.17 3.57 9.13
N ASP A 134 1.25 2.92 9.57
CA ASP A 134 2.58 3.55 9.62
C ASP A 134 3.14 3.80 8.23
N MET A 135 2.95 2.86 7.30
CA MET A 135 3.29 3.07 5.89
C MET A 135 2.55 4.30 5.35
N ALA A 136 1.27 4.47 5.72
CA ALA A 136 0.50 5.60 5.27
C ALA A 136 1.03 6.94 5.78
N VAL A 137 1.43 6.98 7.05
CA VAL A 137 2.04 8.17 7.66
C VAL A 137 3.32 8.59 6.95
N TRP A 138 4.16 7.65 6.50
CA TRP A 138 5.39 7.99 5.79
C TRP A 138 5.10 8.67 4.45
N TYR A 139 4.15 8.16 3.68
CA TYR A 139 3.73 8.80 2.43
C TYR A 139 3.08 10.15 2.67
N ALA A 140 2.19 10.25 3.67
CA ALA A 140 1.54 11.51 3.99
C ALA A 140 2.56 12.59 4.37
N ARG A 141 3.58 12.26 5.17
CA ARG A 141 4.69 13.17 5.50
C ARG A 141 5.49 13.58 4.26
N TYR A 142 5.77 12.63 3.36
CA TYR A 142 6.39 12.96 2.07
C TYR A 142 5.53 13.94 1.23
N PHE A 143 4.20 13.83 1.30
CA PHE A 143 3.27 14.76 0.66
C PHE A 143 3.05 16.08 1.43
N GLY A 144 3.68 16.27 2.59
CA GLY A 144 3.65 17.51 3.36
C GLY A 144 2.72 17.51 4.57
N VAL A 145 2.18 16.36 4.99
CA VAL A 145 1.48 16.24 6.27
C VAL A 145 2.49 16.30 7.41
N SER A 146 2.44 17.39 8.18
CA SER A 146 3.28 17.60 9.34
C SER A 146 2.62 17.07 10.63
N GLU A 147 3.37 16.98 11.72
CA GLU A 147 2.83 16.44 12.99
C GLU A 147 1.84 17.38 13.68
N ASP A 148 1.94 18.68 13.44
CA ASP A 148 0.99 19.68 13.90
C ASP A 148 -0.30 19.70 13.07
N THR A 149 -0.36 18.90 11.99
CA THR A 149 -1.61 18.70 11.24
C THR A 149 -2.61 18.01 12.14
N ARG A 150 -3.61 18.76 12.62
CA ARG A 150 -4.73 18.22 13.39
C ARG A 150 -5.36 17.06 12.61
N SER A 151 -5.65 15.96 13.30
CA SER A 151 -6.36 14.81 12.71
C SER A 151 -7.64 15.31 12.03
N SER A 152 -7.62 15.26 10.70
CA SER A 152 -8.63 15.86 9.82
C SER A 152 -8.74 14.98 8.59
N GLY A 153 -9.94 14.89 8.03
CA GLY A 153 -10.18 13.96 6.93
C GLY A 153 -10.40 12.56 7.49
N ILE A 154 -11.60 12.04 7.26
CA ILE A 154 -12.01 10.72 7.70
C ILE A 154 -12.08 9.84 6.45
N SER A 155 -11.35 8.72 6.47
CA SER A 155 -11.38 7.76 5.37
C SER A 155 -12.74 7.09 5.27
N SER A 156 -13.07 6.57 4.08
CA SER A 156 -14.33 5.85 3.88
C SER A 156 -14.28 4.37 4.26
N PHE A 157 -13.13 3.88 4.72
CA PHE A 157 -12.95 2.51 5.20
C PHE A 157 -13.89 2.13 6.33
N VAL A 158 -14.33 0.87 6.31
CA VAL A 158 -15.30 0.33 7.29
C VAL A 158 -14.73 0.35 8.71
N ASP A 159 -13.44 0.08 8.86
CA ASP A 159 -12.69 0.06 10.11
C ASP A 159 -11.96 1.38 10.41
N GLN A 160 -12.48 2.51 9.93
CA GLN A 160 -11.86 3.83 10.17
C GLN A 160 -11.74 4.20 11.66
N SER A 161 -12.56 3.61 12.53
CA SER A 161 -12.45 3.75 13.99
C SER A 161 -11.22 3.05 14.58
N ASP A 162 -10.65 2.07 13.89
CA ASP A 162 -9.48 1.31 14.36
C ASP A 162 -8.16 1.99 13.97
N ILE A 163 -8.23 3.02 13.10
CA ILE A 163 -7.10 3.85 12.70
C ILE A 163 -6.71 4.73 13.87
N SER A 164 -5.43 4.72 14.25
CA SER A 164 -4.94 5.61 15.29
C SER A 164 -5.07 7.08 14.89
N ASP A 165 -5.35 7.96 15.85
CA ASP A 165 -5.51 9.42 15.63
C ASP A 165 -4.38 10.04 14.80
N TYR A 166 -3.13 9.66 15.07
CA TYR A 166 -1.95 10.15 14.34
C TYR A 166 -1.92 9.77 12.85
N ALA A 167 -2.67 8.73 12.46
CA ALA A 167 -2.70 8.18 11.12
C ALA A 167 -3.96 8.58 10.34
N GLN A 168 -4.97 9.19 10.98
CA GLN A 168 -6.27 9.47 10.34
C GLN A 168 -6.14 10.28 9.05
N THR A 169 -5.51 11.46 9.12
CA THR A 169 -5.26 12.30 7.94
C THR A 169 -4.42 11.57 6.89
N SER A 170 -3.51 10.71 7.33
CA SER A 170 -2.59 10.00 6.43
C SER A 170 -3.31 8.93 5.62
N VAL A 171 -4.16 8.14 6.28
CA VAL A 171 -4.96 7.10 5.63
C VAL A 171 -6.00 7.73 4.70
N TRP A 172 -6.70 8.79 5.15
CA TRP A 172 -7.61 9.55 4.31
C TRP A 172 -6.92 10.09 3.05
N LEU A 173 -5.73 10.70 3.19
CA LEU A 173 -5.01 11.26 2.05
C LEU A 173 -4.64 10.17 1.05
N MET A 174 -4.09 9.05 1.52
CA MET A 174 -3.68 7.97 0.63
C MET A 174 -4.86 7.28 -0.07
N GLU A 175 -6.01 7.17 0.59
CA GLU A 175 -7.25 6.68 -0.02
C GLU A 175 -7.70 7.65 -1.14
N ARG A 176 -7.70 8.96 -0.89
CA ARG A 176 -8.07 9.98 -1.89
C ARG A 176 -7.11 10.09 -3.07
N LEU A 177 -5.84 9.71 -2.84
CA LEU A 177 -4.84 9.60 -3.89
C LEU A 177 -4.90 8.27 -4.64
N GLU A 178 -5.81 7.35 -4.25
CA GLU A 178 -5.98 6.03 -4.85
C GLU A 178 -4.69 5.17 -4.75
N LEU A 179 -3.87 5.45 -3.74
CA LEU A 179 -2.65 4.68 -3.46
C LEU A 179 -2.96 3.43 -2.64
N ILE A 180 -4.03 3.46 -1.85
CA ILE A 180 -4.55 2.35 -1.05
C ILE A 180 -6.06 2.21 -1.29
N GLU A 181 -6.52 0.96 -1.40
CA GLU A 181 -7.92 0.64 -1.75
C GLU A 181 -8.64 -0.21 -0.70
N GLY A 182 -7.92 -0.75 0.30
CA GLY A 182 -8.48 -1.70 1.27
C GLY A 182 -8.57 -3.13 0.73
N ASP A 183 -9.36 -3.98 1.39
CA ASP A 183 -9.71 -5.31 0.88
C ASP A 183 -11.05 -5.30 0.12
N THR A 184 -11.54 -6.47 -0.30
CA THR A 184 -12.79 -6.60 -1.06
C THR A 184 -14.04 -6.10 -0.31
N ASN A 185 -13.96 -5.97 1.02
CA ASN A 185 -15.04 -5.46 1.87
C ASN A 185 -14.79 -4.01 2.31
N HIS A 186 -13.81 -3.33 1.69
CA HIS A 186 -13.42 -1.96 2.01
C HIS A 186 -12.89 -1.78 3.45
N TYR A 187 -12.23 -2.81 3.99
CA TYR A 187 -11.48 -2.71 5.25
C TYR A 187 -10.02 -2.34 4.97
N PHE A 188 -9.49 -1.41 5.76
CA PHE A 188 -8.09 -0.99 5.66
C PHE A 188 -7.13 -1.90 6.44
N HIS A 189 -7.55 -2.48 7.55
CA HIS A 189 -6.75 -3.26 8.50
C HIS A 189 -5.53 -2.49 9.05
N PRO A 190 -5.72 -1.37 9.77
CA PRO A 190 -4.65 -0.41 10.09
C PRO A 190 -3.46 -1.02 10.84
N LYS A 191 -3.70 -2.01 11.71
CA LYS A 191 -2.66 -2.66 12.53
C LYS A 191 -1.99 -3.85 11.85
N LYS A 192 -2.49 -4.30 10.70
CA LYS A 192 -1.92 -5.43 9.98
C LYS A 192 -0.55 -5.05 9.41
N PHE A 193 0.39 -6.00 9.45
CA PHE A 193 1.70 -5.81 8.85
C PHE A 193 1.63 -5.83 7.32
N VAL A 194 2.46 -5.00 6.70
CA VAL A 194 2.55 -4.87 5.24
C VAL A 194 3.47 -5.95 4.69
N THR A 195 3.05 -6.63 3.62
CA THR A 195 3.91 -7.58 2.90
C THR A 195 4.90 -6.83 1.99
N ARG A 196 6.03 -7.44 1.64
CA ARG A 196 7.02 -6.82 0.73
C ARG A 196 6.41 -6.50 -0.63
N GLN A 197 5.51 -7.34 -1.16
CA GLN A 197 4.83 -7.07 -2.43
C GLN A 197 3.87 -5.87 -2.33
N ASP A 198 3.13 -5.73 -1.23
CA ASP A 198 2.23 -4.58 -1.01
C ASP A 198 3.02 -3.28 -0.93
N ALA A 199 4.09 -3.28 -0.13
CA ALA A 199 4.95 -2.11 0.04
C ALA A 199 5.55 -1.66 -1.30
N THR A 200 6.06 -2.60 -2.10
CA THR A 200 6.61 -2.32 -3.43
C THR A 200 5.55 -1.83 -4.42
N LEU A 201 4.34 -2.41 -4.39
CA LEU A 201 3.27 -1.98 -5.27
C LEU A 201 2.88 -0.51 -5.01
N VAL A 202 2.74 -0.12 -3.74
CA VAL A 202 2.45 1.27 -3.39
C VAL A 202 3.61 2.19 -3.79
N ALA A 203 4.86 1.78 -3.56
CA ALA A 203 6.04 2.53 -3.99
C ALA A 203 6.09 2.72 -5.51
N TYR A 204 5.75 1.68 -6.27
CA TYR A 204 5.64 1.74 -7.73
C TYR A 204 4.55 2.71 -8.19
N ARG A 205 3.37 2.69 -7.58
CA ARG A 205 2.28 3.65 -7.86
C ARG A 205 2.72 5.09 -7.62
N VAL A 206 3.43 5.33 -6.50
CA VAL A 206 3.96 6.66 -6.18
C VAL A 206 5.04 7.10 -7.18
N TRP A 207 5.93 6.18 -7.57
CA TRP A 207 6.96 6.45 -8.58
C TRP A 207 6.36 6.83 -9.94
N LEU A 208 5.35 6.09 -10.40
CA LEU A 208 4.64 6.41 -11.66
C LEU A 208 3.87 7.73 -11.58
N GLY A 209 3.28 8.05 -10.43
CA GLY A 209 2.50 9.27 -10.24
C GLY A 209 3.31 10.56 -10.32
N GLY A 210 4.60 10.52 -10.02
CA GLY A 210 5.54 11.64 -10.17
C GLY A 210 5.03 12.96 -9.56
N ASP A 211 5.21 14.07 -10.27
CA ASP A 211 4.81 15.39 -9.80
C ASP A 211 3.29 15.62 -9.80
N ASP A 212 2.53 14.97 -10.69
CA ASP A 212 1.07 15.09 -10.70
C ASP A 212 0.46 14.60 -9.38
N LEU A 213 0.94 13.44 -8.90
CA LEU A 213 0.51 12.89 -7.61
C LEU A 213 0.78 13.85 -6.45
N ARG A 214 1.93 14.55 -6.48
CA ARG A 214 2.29 15.54 -5.46
C ARG A 214 1.39 16.78 -5.51
N GLU A 215 1.06 17.26 -6.71
CA GLU A 215 0.13 18.39 -6.88
C GLU A 215 -1.31 18.02 -6.52
N ARG A 216 -1.75 16.79 -6.78
CA ARG A 216 -3.03 16.25 -6.27
C ARG A 216 -3.04 16.24 -4.73
N ALA A 217 -1.97 15.74 -4.10
CA ALA A 217 -1.88 15.70 -2.65
C ALA A 217 -1.93 17.11 -2.04
N LYS A 218 -1.18 18.06 -2.61
CA LYS A 218 -1.18 19.46 -2.19
C LYS A 218 -2.57 20.09 -2.26
N ARG A 219 -3.32 19.87 -3.35
CA ARG A 219 -4.70 20.36 -3.51
C ARG A 219 -5.64 19.76 -2.47
N LEU A 220 -5.53 18.46 -2.19
CA LEU A 220 -6.33 17.80 -1.16
C LEU A 220 -6.06 18.39 0.23
N LEU A 221 -4.79 18.57 0.60
CA LEU A 221 -4.41 19.16 1.89
C LEU A 221 -4.85 20.62 2.03
N GLU A 222 -4.77 21.40 0.95
CA GLU A 222 -5.29 22.77 0.92
C GLU A 222 -6.80 22.80 1.12
N SER A 223 -7.54 21.91 0.44
CA SER A 223 -9.00 21.82 0.60
C SER A 223 -9.40 21.43 2.03
N LEU A 224 -8.64 20.55 2.65
CA LEU A 224 -8.87 20.10 4.02
C LEU A 224 -8.65 21.24 5.03
N ARG A 225 -7.59 22.03 4.82
CA ARG A 225 -7.31 23.22 5.64
C ARG A 225 -8.43 24.26 5.50
N ASN A 226 -8.87 24.54 4.28
CA ASN A 226 -9.89 25.56 4.03
C ASN A 226 -11.26 25.13 4.56
N GLY A 227 -11.62 23.85 4.46
CA GLY A 227 -12.83 23.30 5.07
C GLY A 227 -12.83 23.40 6.60
N ALA A 228 -11.68 23.24 7.26
CA ALA A 228 -11.55 23.43 8.70
C ALA A 228 -11.63 24.91 9.14
N VAL A 229 -11.30 25.86 8.25
CA VAL A 229 -11.42 27.30 8.52
C VAL A 229 -12.88 27.77 8.48
N THR A 230 -13.71 27.21 7.60
CA THR A 230 -15.13 27.60 7.47
C THR A 230 -16.00 27.16 8.66
N THR A 231 -15.62 26.12 9.40
CA THR A 231 -16.37 25.64 10.58
C THR A 231 -16.05 26.39 11.88
N ASN A 232 -15.04 27.27 11.91
CA ASN A 232 -14.66 28.06 13.09
C ASN A 232 -15.22 29.50 13.08
N GLN A 233 -16.07 29.84 12.12
CA GLN A 233 -16.94 31.01 12.24
C GLN A 233 -18.30 30.54 12.76
N SER A 234 -18.52 30.79 14.06
CA SER A 234 -19.87 30.80 14.64
C SER A 234 -20.79 31.65 13.73
N PRO A 235 -22.00 31.21 13.39
CA PRO A 235 -22.90 32.05 12.61
C PRO A 235 -23.21 33.29 13.43
N SER A 236 -22.70 34.45 13.01
CA SER A 236 -23.19 35.74 13.47
C SER A 236 -24.69 35.76 13.18
N GLN A 237 -25.50 35.90 14.23
CA GLN A 237 -26.94 36.14 14.11
C GLN A 237 -27.22 37.19 13.03
N PRO A 238 -28.22 36.99 12.15
CA PRO A 238 -28.78 38.11 11.42
C PRO A 238 -29.47 39.05 12.43
N GLU A 239 -28.99 40.29 12.47
CA GLU A 239 -29.62 41.43 13.13
C GLU A 239 -30.98 41.72 12.46
N PRO A 240 -32.04 42.11 13.19
CA PRO A 240 -33.39 42.16 12.64
C PRO A 240 -33.58 43.44 11.81
N GLU A 241 -33.80 43.28 10.49
CA GLU A 241 -34.14 44.40 9.63
C GLU A 241 -35.63 44.79 9.79
N LYS A 242 -35.85 46.10 9.89
CA LYS A 242 -37.07 46.75 10.35
C LYS A 242 -38.25 46.56 9.40
N THR A 243 -39.41 46.33 10.01
CA THR A 243 -40.75 46.38 9.43
C THR A 243 -41.03 47.71 8.73
N VAL A 244 -41.47 47.66 7.47
CA VAL A 244 -42.28 48.72 6.85
C VAL A 244 -43.61 48.09 6.45
N VAL A 245 -44.67 48.65 7.02
CA VAL A 245 -46.08 48.32 6.78
C VAL A 245 -46.54 49.08 5.54
N ASP A 246 -47.24 48.42 4.59
CA ASP A 246 -48.29 49.11 3.84
C ASP A 246 -49.37 48.18 3.25
N LEU A 247 -50.61 48.54 3.61
CA LEU A 247 -51.96 48.30 3.10
C LEU A 247 -52.38 46.96 2.43
N ALA A 248 -53.41 46.35 3.05
CA ALA A 248 -54.32 45.33 2.51
C ALA A 248 -55.33 45.96 1.48
N PRO A 249 -56.21 45.17 0.80
CA PRO A 249 -57.32 44.49 1.47
C PRO A 249 -57.61 43.03 1.00
N GLU A 250 -57.72 42.15 1.99
CA GLU A 250 -58.89 41.32 2.33
C GLU A 250 -59.77 40.73 1.20
N VAL A 251 -59.71 39.39 1.01
CA VAL A 251 -60.90 38.55 0.74
C VAL A 251 -60.79 37.24 1.53
N ASN A 252 -61.78 37.06 2.40
CA ASN A 252 -62.09 35.92 3.26
C ASN A 252 -62.55 34.69 2.45
N ASN A 253 -62.19 33.48 2.88
CA ASN A 253 -63.13 32.36 3.09
C ASN A 253 -62.44 31.15 3.74
N GLN A 254 -63.05 30.67 4.81
CA GLN A 254 -62.62 29.58 5.70
C GLN A 254 -63.22 28.21 5.26
N PRO A 255 -63.13 27.11 6.03
CA PRO A 255 -62.29 25.93 5.78
C PRO A 255 -63.10 24.65 5.46
N VAL A 256 -62.47 23.62 4.88
CA VAL A 256 -63.02 22.24 4.94
C VAL A 256 -61.89 21.20 4.96
N ASN A 257 -61.85 20.41 6.04
CA ASN A 257 -61.20 19.10 6.11
C ASN A 257 -62.22 18.04 5.67
N PRO A 258 -61.79 16.93 5.03
CA PRO A 258 -62.23 15.65 5.58
C PRO A 258 -61.15 14.55 5.61
N GLU A 259 -61.22 13.87 6.74
CA GLU A 259 -60.71 12.58 7.18
C GLU A 259 -61.10 11.41 6.25
N ILE A 260 -60.17 10.50 5.92
CA ILE A 260 -60.48 9.15 5.38
C ILE A 260 -59.51 8.08 5.92
N ASP A 261 -60.14 7.15 6.65
CA ASP A 261 -59.90 5.78 7.14
C ASP A 261 -58.70 4.89 6.71
N GLU A 262 -58.19 4.17 7.73
CA GLU A 262 -57.46 2.89 7.70
C GLU A 262 -58.40 1.70 7.38
N PRO A 263 -57.87 0.55 6.90
CA PRO A 263 -58.43 -0.73 7.37
C PRO A 263 -57.41 -1.78 7.82
N LYS A 264 -57.80 -2.53 8.86
CA LYS A 264 -57.10 -3.65 9.52
C LYS A 264 -57.36 -5.03 8.87
N ARG A 265 -56.28 -5.83 8.80
CA ARG A 265 -56.06 -7.30 8.98
C ARG A 265 -57.15 -8.36 8.67
N HIS A 266 -56.73 -9.46 8.03
CA HIS A 266 -56.65 -10.86 8.57
C HIS A 266 -55.97 -11.79 7.53
N SER A 267 -54.81 -12.41 7.81
CA SER A 267 -54.54 -13.68 8.54
C SER A 267 -54.44 -14.90 7.62
N SER A 268 -53.26 -15.52 7.51
CA SER A 268 -53.02 -16.97 7.73
C SER A 268 -51.54 -17.34 7.56
N ARG A 269 -50.95 -17.83 8.66
CA ARG A 269 -49.67 -18.55 8.77
C ARG A 269 -49.93 -20.05 8.61
N PRO A 270 -48.92 -20.86 8.26
CA PRO A 270 -48.60 -21.99 9.14
C PRO A 270 -47.12 -22.01 9.56
N ASP A 271 -46.91 -22.28 10.84
CA ASP A 271 -45.63 -22.63 11.50
C ASP A 271 -45.17 -24.05 11.08
N ARG A 272 -43.90 -24.48 11.12
CA ARG A 272 -42.82 -24.34 12.13
C ARG A 272 -41.51 -25.02 11.61
N PRO A 273 -40.49 -25.31 12.45
CA PRO A 273 -39.32 -24.52 12.84
C PRO A 273 -38.02 -24.91 12.08
N VAL A 274 -37.11 -23.96 11.84
CA VAL A 274 -35.69 -24.29 11.59
C VAL A 274 -34.91 -23.96 12.85
N THR A 275 -34.41 -25.00 13.52
CA THR A 275 -33.50 -24.91 14.66
C THR A 275 -32.25 -24.11 14.26
N PRO A 276 -31.73 -23.21 15.11
CA PRO A 276 -30.43 -22.61 14.87
C PRO A 276 -29.35 -23.70 14.87
N ILE A 277 -28.56 -23.79 13.80
CA ILE A 277 -27.33 -24.57 13.80
C ILE A 277 -26.35 -23.77 14.65
N GLU A 278 -26.05 -24.28 15.84
CA GLU A 278 -24.99 -23.76 16.69
C GLU A 278 -23.64 -23.89 15.95
N PRO A 279 -22.78 -22.86 15.96
CA PRO A 279 -21.46 -22.97 15.33
C PRO A 279 -20.68 -24.11 15.99
N ILE A 280 -20.22 -25.07 15.19
CA ILE A 280 -19.29 -26.10 15.67
C ILE A 280 -18.01 -25.37 16.13
N PRO A 281 -17.58 -25.50 17.40
CA PRO A 281 -16.32 -24.91 17.83
C PRO A 281 -15.17 -25.51 17.01
N PRO A 282 -14.11 -24.75 16.70
CA PRO A 282 -12.99 -25.25 15.93
C PRO A 282 -12.41 -26.50 16.61
N VAL A 283 -12.27 -27.58 15.84
CA VAL A 283 -11.54 -28.77 16.28
C VAL A 283 -10.09 -28.35 16.49
N THR A 284 -9.66 -28.26 17.74
CA THR A 284 -8.26 -28.07 18.07
C THR A 284 -7.48 -29.26 17.51
N PRO A 285 -6.48 -29.06 16.62
CA PRO A 285 -5.61 -30.15 16.21
C PRO A 285 -4.93 -30.76 17.45
N PRO A 286 -4.65 -32.07 17.47
CA PRO A 286 -3.92 -32.68 18.57
C PRO A 286 -2.61 -31.93 18.78
N VAL A 287 -2.37 -31.53 20.03
CA VAL A 287 -1.10 -30.92 20.45
C VAL A 287 0.00 -31.93 20.17
N THR A 288 0.81 -31.68 19.13
CA THR A 288 2.02 -32.45 18.89
C THR A 288 2.92 -32.28 20.11
N PRO A 289 3.38 -33.36 20.76
CA PRO A 289 4.34 -33.24 21.85
C PRO A 289 5.59 -32.50 21.34
N PRO A 290 6.25 -31.70 22.19
CA PRO A 290 7.44 -30.96 21.80
C PRO A 290 8.48 -31.93 21.23
N VAL A 291 8.97 -31.64 20.03
CA VAL A 291 10.11 -32.33 19.44
C VAL A 291 11.31 -32.06 20.33
N THR A 292 11.79 -33.07 21.04
CA THR A 292 13.05 -33.00 21.78
C THR A 292 14.16 -32.65 20.78
N PRO A 293 14.92 -31.56 20.98
CA PRO A 293 16.05 -31.26 20.12
C PRO A 293 17.07 -32.41 20.19
N PRO A 294 17.77 -32.73 19.08
CA PRO A 294 18.79 -33.76 19.08
C PRO A 294 19.86 -33.40 20.12
N VAL A 295 20.17 -34.36 20.99
CA VAL A 295 21.28 -34.25 21.95
C VAL A 295 22.56 -34.03 21.15
N THR A 296 23.16 -32.84 21.28
CA THR A 296 24.47 -32.55 20.72
C THR A 296 25.48 -33.47 21.39
N PRO A 297 26.27 -34.27 20.65
CA PRO A 297 27.33 -35.07 21.25
C PRO A 297 28.36 -34.14 21.92
N PRO A 298 29.00 -34.57 23.01
CA PRO A 298 29.98 -33.75 23.73
C PRO A 298 31.13 -33.35 22.79
N VAL A 299 31.48 -32.07 22.82
CA VAL A 299 32.64 -31.53 22.10
C VAL A 299 33.90 -32.14 22.71
N THR A 300 34.58 -33.00 21.96
CA THR A 300 35.89 -33.51 22.34
C THR A 300 36.87 -32.33 22.41
N PRO A 301 37.57 -32.11 23.54
CA PRO A 301 38.56 -31.04 23.63
C PRO A 301 39.74 -31.33 22.67
N PRO A 302 40.42 -30.28 22.17
CA PRO A 302 41.54 -30.45 21.24
C PRO A 302 42.69 -31.22 21.89
N VAL A 303 43.21 -32.20 21.17
CA VAL A 303 44.39 -32.97 21.56
C VAL A 303 45.61 -32.06 21.47
N THR A 304 46.21 -31.73 22.62
CA THR A 304 47.50 -31.03 22.68
C THR A 304 48.60 -31.97 22.18
N PRO A 305 49.41 -31.58 21.18
CA PRO A 305 50.52 -32.42 20.73
C PRO A 305 51.60 -32.53 21.83
N PRO A 306 52.34 -33.65 21.89
CA PRO A 306 53.38 -33.84 22.89
C PRO A 306 54.51 -32.82 22.70
N VAL A 307 54.97 -32.26 23.82
CA VAL A 307 56.18 -31.45 23.89
C VAL A 307 57.37 -32.40 23.78
N THR A 308 58.12 -32.30 22.68
CA THR A 308 59.38 -33.04 22.50
C THR A 308 60.44 -32.48 23.47
N PRO A 309 61.22 -33.32 24.16
CA PRO A 309 62.24 -32.89 25.12
C PRO A 309 63.43 -32.14 24.49
#